data_AF-A0A2E2IPQ9-F1
#
_entry.id   AF-A0A2E2IPQ9-F1
#
_cell.length_a   1.000
_cell.length_b   1.000
_cell.length_c   1.000
_cell.angle_alpha   90.00
_cell.angle_beta   90.00
_cell.angle_gamma   90.00
#
_symmetry.space_group_name_H-M   'P 1'
#
loop_
_entity.id
_entity.type
_entity.pdbx_description
1 polymer ?
#
loop_
_entity_poly.entity_id
_entity_poly.type
_entity_poly.pdbx_seq_one_letter_code
_entity_poly.pdbx_strand_id
1 'polypeptide(L)' 'MSADEQHEHIKWLLRTQGSSLADVARALDVQPSAVTLVSKGRGRSRRIENAIAKATGLRPAQLWPKNYPDQKEAEMTT' A
#
# COMPACT_ATOMS: atom_id res chain seq x y z
N MET A 1 -14.25 -2.06 -1.31
CA MET A 1 -13.23 -3.09 -1.07
C MET A 1 -13.18 -3.45 0.41
N SER A 2 -13.30 -4.73 0.72
CA SER A 2 -13.01 -5.31 2.02
C SER A 2 -11.50 -5.27 2.30
N ALA A 3 -11.10 -5.52 3.56
CA ALA A 3 -9.69 -5.55 3.92
C ALA A 3 -8.90 -6.64 3.17
N ASP A 4 -9.54 -7.77 2.87
CA ASP A 4 -8.90 -8.89 2.17
C ASP A 4 -8.83 -8.63 0.65
N GLU A 5 -9.85 -8.00 0.06
CA GLU A 5 -9.80 -7.55 -1.34
C GLU A 5 -8.67 -6.53 -1.57
N GLN A 6 -8.52 -5.57 -0.65
CA GLN A 6 -7.44 -4.59 -0.73
C GLN A 6 -6.05 -5.24 -0.60
N HIS A 7 -5.94 -6.22 0.30
CA HIS A 7 -4.71 -6.95 0.51
C HIS A 7 -4.28 -7.74 -0.74
N GLU A 8 -5.22 -8.45 -1.38
CA GLU A 8 -4.93 -9.17 -2.62
C GLU A 8 -4.65 -8.22 -3.78
N HIS A 9 -5.33 -7.08 -3.87
CA HIS A 9 -5.02 -6.05 -4.86
C HIS A 9 -3.58 -5.52 -4.74
N ILE A 10 -3.13 -5.18 -3.53
CA ILE A 10 -1.75 -4.75 -3.28
C ILE A 10 -0.75 -5.86 -3.61
N LYS A 11 -1.04 -7.11 -3.22
CA LYS A 11 -0.17 -8.25 -3.57
C LYS A 11 -0.07 -8.45 -5.07
N TRP A 12 -1.18 -8.31 -5.79
CA TRP A 12 -1.21 -8.39 -7.24
C TRP A 12 -0.35 -7.27 -7.86
N LEU A 13 -0.53 -6.01 -7.45
CA LEU A 13 0.28 -4.88 -7.92
C LEU A 13 1.77 -5.06 -7.66
N LEU A 14 2.15 -5.52 -6.47
CA LEU A 14 3.56 -5.77 -6.15
C LEU A 14 4.15 -6.84 -7.08
N ARG A 15 3.41 -7.91 -7.34
CA ARG A 15 3.84 -8.99 -8.24
C ARG A 15 4.00 -8.51 -9.69
N THR A 16 3.12 -7.64 -10.18
CA THR A 16 3.28 -7.08 -11.53
C THR A 16 4.51 -6.18 -11.65
N GLN A 17 4.97 -5.59 -10.54
CA GLN A 17 6.21 -4.84 -10.44
C GLN A 17 7.44 -5.69 -10.06
N GLY A 18 7.31 -7.02 -9.98
CA GLY A 18 8.42 -7.91 -9.60
C GLY A 18 8.84 -7.83 -8.13
N SER A 19 7.94 -7.38 -7.25
CA SER A 19 8.19 -7.18 -5.81
C SER A 19 7.19 -7.97 -4.95
N SER A 20 7.37 -7.92 -3.63
CA SER A 20 6.49 -8.57 -2.66
C SER A 20 6.43 -7.82 -1.32
N LEU A 21 5.44 -8.13 -0.48
CA LEU A 21 5.36 -7.57 0.87
C LEU A 21 6.57 -7.96 1.73
N ALA A 22 7.16 -9.14 1.47
CA ALA A 22 8.37 -9.59 2.16
C ALA A 22 9.59 -8.74 1.74
N ASP A 23 9.68 -8.37 0.47
CA ASP A 23 10.76 -7.49 -0.01
C ASP A 23 10.62 -6.08 0.56
N VAL A 24 9.39 -5.56 0.67
CA VAL A 24 9.12 -4.29 1.37
C VAL A 24 9.50 -4.38 2.84
N ALA A 25 9.15 -5.48 3.53
CA ALA A 25 9.51 -5.69 4.93
C ALA A 25 11.04 -5.71 5.12
N ARG A 26 11.75 -6.44 4.25
CA ARG A 26 13.22 -6.54 4.24
C ARG A 26 13.87 -5.19 3.97
N ALA A 27 13.38 -4.44 2.98
CA ALA A 27 13.91 -3.13 2.63
C ALA A 27 13.74 -2.08 3.74
N LEU A 28 12.69 -2.21 4.56
CA LEU A 28 12.41 -1.30 5.66
C LEU A 28 12.96 -1.76 7.01
N ASP A 29 13.51 -2.98 7.10
CA ASP A 29 13.88 -3.66 8.34
C ASP A 29 12.73 -3.67 9.36
N VAL A 30 11.58 -4.21 8.94
CA VAL A 30 10.38 -4.35 9.80
C VAL A 30 9.84 -5.77 9.77
N GLN A 31 9.02 -6.10 10.78
CA GLN A 31 8.30 -7.36 10.79
C GLN A 31 7.30 -7.45 9.62
N PRO A 32 7.24 -8.60 8.89
CA PRO A 32 6.26 -8.81 7.82
C PRO A 32 4.79 -8.69 8.27
N SER A 33 4.51 -8.98 9.53
CA SER A 33 3.19 -8.81 10.15
C SER A 33 2.72 -7.36 10.13
N ALA A 34 3.62 -6.40 10.38
CA ALA A 34 3.32 -4.97 10.33
C ALA A 34 2.97 -4.53 8.90
N VAL A 35 3.70 -5.03 7.90
CA VAL A 35 3.44 -4.75 6.48
C VAL A 35 2.09 -5.34 6.05
N THR A 36 1.75 -6.55 6.53
CA THR A 36 0.46 -7.18 6.27
C THR A 36 -0.70 -6.39 6.87
N LEU A 37 -0.54 -5.89 8.10
CA LEU A 37 -1.56 -5.08 8.78
C LEU A 37 -1.84 -3.78 8.01
N VAL A 38 -0.80 -3.11 7.54
CA VAL A 38 -0.91 -1.89 6.72
C VAL A 38 -1.51 -2.20 5.35
N SER A 39 -1.08 -3.28 4.69
CA SER A 39 -1.66 -3.72 3.41
C SER A 39 -3.17 -3.96 3.51
N LYS A 40 -3.65 -4.55 4.62
CA LYS A 40 -5.08 -4.72 4.91
C LYS A 40 -5.81 -3.42 5.29
N GLY A 41 -5.10 -2.30 5.42
CA GLY A 41 -5.64 -1.01 5.86
C GLY A 41 -5.96 -0.95 7.35
N ARG A 42 -5.49 -1.94 8.14
CA ARG A 42 -5.72 -2.02 9.59
C ARG A 42 -4.64 -1.31 10.41
N GLY A 43 -3.49 -1.02 9.79
CA GLY A 43 -2.38 -0.26 10.39
C GLY A 43 -2.17 1.07 9.66
N ARG A 44 -1.70 2.10 10.39
CA ARG A 44 -1.44 3.45 9.87
C ARG A 44 0.03 3.86 10.00
N SER A 45 0.93 3.07 9.40
CA SER A 45 2.34 3.43 9.33
C SER A 45 2.65 4.13 8.02
N ARG A 46 2.80 5.46 8.04
CA ARG A 46 3.15 6.25 6.84
C ARG A 46 4.42 5.75 6.16
N ARG A 47 5.41 5.27 6.93
CA ARG A 47 6.65 4.72 6.38
C ARG A 47 6.40 3.47 5.54
N ILE A 48 5.54 2.56 6.01
CA ILE A 48 5.18 1.34 5.30
C ILE A 48 4.25 1.66 4.13
N GLU A 49 3.25 2.52 4.32
CA GLU A 49 2.35 2.96 3.25
C GLU A 49 3.13 3.55 2.07
N ASN A 50 4.08 4.45 2.35
CA ASN A 50 4.94 5.06 1.32
C ASN A 50 5.83 4.04 0.61
N ALA A 51 6.37 3.06 1.33
CA ALA A 51 7.22 2.04 0.73
C ALA A 51 6.45 1.09 -0.19
N ILE A 52 5.26 0.67 0.22
CA ILE A 52 4.36 -0.14 -0.62
C ILE A 52 3.96 0.69 -1.84
N ALA A 53 3.52 1.94 -1.65
CA ALA A 53 3.12 2.83 -2.72
C ALA A 53 4.25 3.02 -3.75
N LYS A 54 5.48 3.27 -3.29
CA LYS A 54 6.67 3.33 -4.14
C LYS A 54 6.92 2.02 -4.89
N ALA A 55 6.77 0.87 -4.22
CA ALA A 55 6.99 -0.44 -4.83
C ALA A 55 5.89 -0.83 -5.84
N THR A 56 4.68 -0.30 -5.70
CA THR A 56 3.59 -0.49 -6.67
C THR A 56 3.53 0.58 -7.76
N GLY A 57 4.34 1.64 -7.66
CA GLY A 57 4.27 2.80 -8.56
C GLY A 57 3.01 3.66 -8.38
N LEU A 58 2.34 3.56 -7.23
CA LEU A 58 1.11 4.31 -6.92
C LEU A 58 1.34 5.25 -5.74
N ARG A 59 0.34 6.08 -5.44
CA ARG A 59 0.32 6.93 -4.24
C ARG A 59 -0.42 6.22 -3.10
N PRO A 60 -0.08 6.48 -1.81
CA PRO A 60 -0.82 5.92 -0.69
C PRO A 60 -2.33 6.22 -0.74
N ALA A 61 -2.73 7.38 -1.25
CA ALA A 61 -4.14 7.75 -1.40
C ALA A 61 -4.90 6.88 -2.43
N GLN A 62 -4.21 6.33 -3.43
CA GLN A 62 -4.81 5.42 -4.41
C GLN A 62 -4.98 4.01 -3.83
N LEU A 63 -4.02 3.56 -3.01
CA LEU A 63 -4.07 2.26 -2.35
C LEU A 63 -5.02 2.22 -1.15
N TRP A 64 -5.08 3.32 -0.38
CA TRP A 64 -5.90 3.47 0.82
C TRP A 64 -6.76 4.74 0.75
N PRO A 65 -7.75 4.80 -0.15
CA PRO A 65 -8.56 6.00 -0.35
C PRO A 65 -9.34 6.45 0.89
N LYS A 66 -9.67 5.52 1.81
CA LYS A 66 -10.33 5.83 3.08
C LYS A 66 -9.43 6.58 4.06
N ASN A 67 -8.11 6.41 3.90
CA ASN A 67 -7.10 6.96 4.79
C ASN A 67 -6.64 8.37 4.39
N TYR A 68 -7.02 8.81 3.18
CA TYR A 68 -6.59 10.03 2.50
C TYR A 68 -7.78 10.70 1.79
N PRO A 69 -8.77 11.23 2.53
CA PRO A 69 -9.97 11.83 1.95
C PRO A 69 -9.65 13.04 1.05
N ASP A 70 -8.66 13.85 1.44
CA ASP A 70 -8.36 15.13 0.78
C ASP A 70 -7.49 15.01 -0.50
N GLN A 71 -6.96 13.82 -0.79
CA GLN A 71 -6.05 13.61 -1.93
C GLN A 71 -6.70 12.94 -3.15
N LYS A 72 -8.02 12.72 -3.09
CA LYS A 72 -8.79 12.13 -4.20
C LYS A 72 -9.04 13.10 -5.37
N GLU A 73 -9.08 14.40 -5.11
CA GLU A 73 -9.51 15.40 -6.11
C GLU A 73 -8.41 15.77 -7.11
N ALA A 74 -7.14 15.60 -6.75
CA ALA A 74 -6.00 16.05 -7.56
C ALA A 74 -5.72 15.20 -8.82
N GLU A 75 -6.46 14.12 -9.07
CA GLU A 75 -6.28 13.24 -10.24
C GLU A 75 -7.39 13.36 -11.32
N MET A 76 -8.45 14.14 -11.08
CA MET A 76 -9.53 14.34 -12.07
C MET A 76 -9.36 15.60 -12.93
N THR A 77 -8.23 16.29 -12.83
CA THR A 77 -7.90 17.49 -13.60
C THR A 77 -6.54 17.34 -14.27
N THR A 78 -6.45 16.54 -15.33
CA THR A 78 -5.46 16.70 -16.41
C THR A 78 -6.01 16.05 -17.68
#